data_AF-K1Z0M3-F1
#
_entry.id   AF-K1Z0M3-F1
#
_cell.length_a   1.000
_cell.length_b   1.000
_cell.length_c   1.000
_cell.angle_alpha   90.00
_cell.angle_beta   90.00
_cell.angle_gamma   90.00
#
_symmetry.space_group_name_H-M   'P 1'
#
loop_
_entity.id
_entity.type
_entity.pdbx_description
1 polymer ?
#
loop_
_entity_poly.entity_id
_entity_poly.type
_entity_poly.pdbx_seq_one_letter_code
_entity_poly.pdbx_strand_id
1 'polypeptide(L)'
;MAISLKAIENAAKANKNEVPTREAVAKAVRELKDFKGITGNFTFNNIGDPEKALYFVIQVKSPDPAKWSENEVVQTLEIAPPK
;
A
#
# COMPACT_ATOMS: atom_id res chain seq x y z
N MET A 1 -5.08 8.30 -3.02
CA MET A 1 -5.01 9.63 -2.35
C MET A 1 -5.38 9.62 -0.86
N ALA A 2 -6.25 8.72 -0.38
CA ALA A 2 -6.76 8.75 1.00
C ALA A 2 -5.66 8.64 2.09
N ILE A 3 -4.64 7.80 1.88
CA ILE A 3 -3.50 7.64 2.80
C ILE A 3 -2.73 8.95 2.98
N SER A 4 -2.39 9.61 1.87
CA SER A 4 -1.64 10.88 1.90
C SER A 4 -2.44 11.99 2.58
N LEU A 5 -3.74 12.09 2.30
CA LEU A 5 -4.61 13.07 2.96
C LEU A 5 -4.71 12.82 4.47
N LYS A 6 -4.82 11.56 4.88
CA LYS A 6 -4.86 11.21 6.30
C LYS A 6 -3.55 11.54 7.02
N ALA A 7 -2.41 11.29 6.38
CA ALA A 7 -1.11 11.66 6.92
C ALA A 7 -0.93 13.18 7.04
N ILE A 8 -1.38 13.95 6.04
CA ILE A 8 -1.38 15.42 6.10
C ILE A 8 -2.25 15.92 7.26
N GLU A 9 -3.46 15.38 7.42
CA GLU A 9 -4.35 15.72 8.52
C GLU A 9 -3.68 15.46 9.88
N ASN A 10 -3.08 14.28 10.06
CA ASN A 10 -2.39 13.93 11.30
C ASN A 10 -1.17 14.83 11.56
N ALA A 11 -0.37 15.11 10.52
CA ALA A 11 0.80 15.97 10.62
C ALA A 11 0.42 17.42 10.94
N ALA A 12 -0.64 17.95 10.32
CA ALA A 12 -1.16 19.27 10.62
C ALA A 12 -1.67 19.35 12.06
N LYS A 13 -2.44 18.36 12.53
CA LYS A 13 -2.91 18.29 13.94
C LYS A 13 -1.76 18.28 14.94
N ALA A 14 -0.69 17.53 14.65
CA ALA A 14 0.52 17.52 15.48
C ALA A 14 1.27 18.87 15.43
N ASN A 15 1.15 19.61 14.32
CA ASN A 15 1.73 20.94 14.11
C ASN A 15 0.74 22.09 14.42
N LYS A 16 -0.13 21.94 15.43
CA LYS A 16 -1.09 22.98 15.86
C LYS A 16 -2.02 23.49 14.74
N ASN A 17 -2.33 22.64 13.77
CA ASN A 17 -3.11 22.94 12.56
C ASN A 17 -2.46 23.92 11.58
N GLU A 18 -1.15 24.15 11.70
CA GLU A 18 -0.37 24.86 10.69
C GLU A 18 0.08 23.94 9.56
N VAL A 19 0.58 24.51 8.46
CA VAL A 19 1.09 23.76 7.31
C VAL A 19 2.27 22.88 7.77
N PRO A 20 2.15 21.54 7.72
CA PRO A 20 3.22 20.65 8.16
C PRO A 20 4.37 20.62 7.14
N THR A 21 5.57 20.28 7.60
CA THR A 21 6.70 20.05 6.69
C THR A 21 6.53 18.75 5.91
N ARG A 22 7.25 18.61 4.79
CA ARG A 22 7.23 17.39 3.97
C ARG A 22 7.70 16.18 4.77
N GLU A 23 8.70 16.38 5.63
CA GLU A 23 9.28 15.36 6.49
C GLU A 23 8.27 14.89 7.55
N ALA A 24 7.51 15.82 8.13
CA ALA A 24 6.45 15.50 9.08
C ALA A 24 5.34 14.65 8.43
N VAL A 25 4.93 14.99 7.21
CA VAL A 25 3.95 14.19 6.46
C VAL A 25 4.50 12.81 6.14
N ALA A 26 5.76 12.71 5.68
CA ALA A 26 6.38 11.41 5.37
C ALA A 26 6.51 10.52 6.61
N LYS A 27 6.78 11.11 7.78
CA LYS A 27 6.76 10.40 9.06
C LYS A 27 5.34 9.95 9.41
N ALA A 28 4.36 10.84 9.30
CA ALA A 28 2.96 10.54 9.58
C ALA A 28 2.40 9.41 8.68
N VAL A 29 2.83 9.30 7.42
CA VAL A 29 2.48 8.16 6.55
C VAL A 29 2.97 6.84 7.15
N ARG A 30 4.23 6.78 7.57
CA ARG A 30 4.84 5.56 8.13
C ARG A 30 4.25 5.18 9.49
N GLU A 31 3.72 6.15 10.22
CA GLU A 31 3.04 5.91 11.50
C GLU A 31 1.60 5.41 11.35
N LEU A 32 1.02 5.45 10.14
CA LEU A 32 -0.31 4.89 9.89
C LEU A 32 -0.28 3.37 10.08
N LYS A 33 -1.25 2.89 10.88
CA LYS A 33 -1.49 1.47 11.12
C LYS A 33 -2.91 1.11 10.70
N ASP A 34 -3.04 -0.06 10.09
CA ASP A 34 -4.31 -0.68 9.70
C ASP A 34 -5.23 0.25 8.91
N PHE A 35 -4.65 1.08 8.04
CA PHE A 35 -5.42 2.00 7.22
C PHE A 35 -6.29 1.21 6.23
N LYS A 36 -7.61 1.34 6.35
CA LYS A 36 -8.59 0.66 5.47
C LYS A 36 -8.57 1.28 4.07
N GLY A 37 -7.93 0.60 3.13
CA GLY A 37 -7.93 0.92 1.72
C GLY A 37 -8.97 0.12 0.93
N ILE A 38 -9.06 0.41 -0.37
CA ILE A 38 -9.99 -0.29 -1.29
C ILE A 38 -9.56 -1.75 -1.49
N THR A 39 -8.26 -2.02 -1.52
CA THR A 39 -7.69 -3.35 -1.81
C THR A 39 -7.23 -4.10 -0.55
N GLY A 40 -7.52 -3.57 0.65
CA GLY A 40 -7.09 -4.18 1.91
C GLY A 40 -6.66 -3.14 2.96
N ASN A 41 -6.11 -3.64 4.07
CA ASN A 41 -5.59 -2.80 5.14
C ASN A 41 -4.09 -2.57 4.95
N PHE A 42 -3.63 -1.35 5.23
CA PHE A 42 -2.25 -0.94 5.04
C PHE A 42 -1.61 -0.49 6.35
N THR A 43 -0.49 -1.13 6.67
CA THR A 43 0.48 -0.72 7.69
C THR A 43 1.83 -0.64 7.00
N PHE A 44 2.61 0.40 7.28
CA PHE A 44 3.89 0.65 6.61
C PHE A 44 5.08 0.32 7.50
N ASN A 45 6.15 -0.18 6.89
CA ASN A 45 7.43 -0.40 7.53
C ASN A 45 8.25 0.91 7.61
N ASN A 46 9.46 0.82 8.17
CA ASN A 46 10.35 1.96 8.38
C ASN A 46 10.84 2.64 7.09
N ILE A 47 10.95 1.91 5.98
CA ILE A 47 11.35 2.46 4.68
C ILE A 47 10.16 3.05 3.91
N GLY A 48 8.94 2.59 4.21
CA GLY A 48 7.69 3.10 3.66
C GLY A 48 6.93 2.10 2.79
N ASP A 49 7.32 0.82 2.79
CA ASP A 49 6.58 -0.24 2.10
C ASP A 49 5.49 -0.82 3.01
N PRO A 50 4.41 -1.37 2.44
CA PRO A 50 3.44 -2.15 3.21
C PRO A 50 4.11 -3.33 3.93
N GLU A 51 3.77 -3.55 5.20
CA GLU A 51 4.26 -4.71 5.96
C GLU A 51 3.84 -6.05 5.35
N LYS A 52 2.71 -6.05 4.63
CA LYS A 52 2.20 -7.19 3.88
C LYS A 52 1.87 -6.77 2.46
N ALA A 53 2.31 -7.56 1.49
CA ALA A 53 2.03 -7.41 0.09
C ALA A 53 1.34 -8.67 -0.46
N LEU A 54 0.50 -8.48 -1.48
CA LEU A 54 -0.17 -9.56 -2.20
C LEU A 54 0.65 -9.95 -3.43
N TYR A 55 0.96 -11.24 -3.55
CA TYR A 55 1.60 -11.84 -4.72
C TYR A 55 0.66 -12.85 -5.35
N PHE A 56 0.56 -12.81 -6.68
CA PHE A 56 -0.31 -13.70 -7.44
C PHE A 56 0.54 -14.58 -8.35
N VAL A 57 0.36 -15.90 -8.23
CA VAL A 57 0.88 -16.86 -9.21
C VAL A 57 -0.22 -17.09 -10.23
N ILE A 58 0.03 -16.68 -11.47
CA ILE A 58 -0.93 -16.76 -12.57
C ILE A 58 -0.46 -17.84 -13.54
N GLN A 59 -1.34 -18.81 -13.83
CA GLN A 59 -1.06 -19.82 -14.84
C GLN A 59 -1.45 -19.30 -16.23
N VAL A 60 -0.47 -19.22 -17.12
CA VAL A 60 -0.69 -18.87 -18.52
C VAL A 60 -1.27 -20.06 -19.26
N LYS A 61 -2.50 -19.93 -19.75
CA LYS A 61 -3.20 -21.01 -20.49
C LYS A 61 -2.89 -21.03 -21.98
N SER A 62 -2.48 -19.90 -22.55
CA SER A 62 -2.19 -19.77 -23.98
C SER A 62 -1.05 -18.78 -24.22
N PRO A 63 -0.18 -19.04 -25.22
CA PRO A 63 0.83 -18.06 -25.65
C PRO A 63 0.22 -16.88 -26.41
N ASP A 64 -1.05 -16.95 -26.83
CA ASP A 64 -1.77 -15.87 -27.51
C ASP A 64 -2.14 -14.75 -26.52
N PRO A 65 -1.58 -13.53 -26.66
CA PRO A 65 -1.87 -12.41 -25.75
C PRO A 65 -3.35 -12.02 -25.69
N ALA A 66 -4.11 -12.27 -26.76
CA ALA A 66 -5.54 -11.98 -26.80
C ALA A 66 -6.35 -12.84 -25.81
N LYS A 67 -5.79 -13.98 -25.37
CA LYS A 67 -6.44 -14.92 -24.45
C LYS A 67 -5.96 -14.79 -23.00
N TRP A 68 -5.08 -13.83 -22.69
CA TRP A 68 -4.52 -13.69 -21.34
C TRP A 68 -5.56 -13.30 -20.27
N SER A 69 -6.70 -12.73 -20.66
CA SER A 69 -7.82 -12.50 -19.74
C SER A 69 -8.45 -13.79 -19.20
N GLU A 70 -8.17 -14.95 -19.82
CA GLU A 70 -8.65 -16.27 -19.39
C GLU A 70 -7.68 -16.97 -18.42
N ASN A 71 -6.51 -16.37 -18.16
CA ASN A 71 -5.53 -16.91 -17.23
C ASN A 71 -6.10 -16.96 -15.81
N GLU A 72 -5.73 -17.99 -15.06
CA GLU A 72 -6.22 -18.19 -13.70
C GLU A 72 -5.15 -17.87 -12.66
N VAL A 73 -5.57 -17.24 -11.56
CA VAL A 73 -4.74 -17.12 -10.36
C VAL A 73 -4.77 -18.47 -9.65
N VAL A 74 -3.64 -19.19 -9.67
CA VAL A 74 -3.51 -20.51 -9.03
C VAL A 74 -3.08 -20.42 -7.58
N GLN A 75 -2.46 -19.30 -7.19
CA GLN A 75 -2.06 -19.05 -5.81
C GLN A 75 -2.03 -17.55 -5.50
N THR A 76 -2.46 -17.20 -4.30
CA THR A 76 -2.30 -15.86 -3.72
C THR A 76 -1.47 -15.98 -2.45
N LEU A 77 -0.44 -15.16 -2.31
CA LEU A 77 0.40 -15.09 -1.13
C LEU A 77 0.25 -13.71 -0.49
N GLU A 78 0.06 -13.66 0.82
CA GLU A 78 0.08 -12.42 1.61
C GLU A 78 1.30 -12.46 2.54
N ILE A 79 2.41 -11.92 2.06
CA ILE A 79 3.72 -12.00 2.74
C ILE A 79 4.40 -10.63 2.73
N ALA A 80 5.39 -10.44 3.59
CA ALA A 80 6.20 -9.23 3.59
C ALA A 80 6.98 -9.09 2.26
N PRO A 81 7.16 -7.86 1.75
CA PRO A 81 7.95 -7.64 0.55
C PRO A 81 9.43 -8.00 0.77
N PRO A 82 10.17 -8.35 -0.31
CA PRO A 82 11.62 -8.45 -0.26
C PRO A 82 12.24 -7.17 0.31
N LYS A 83 13.31 -7.34 1.10
CA LYS A 83 14.03 -6.23 1.74
C LYS A 83 15.07 -5.62 0.83
#